data_AF-A0A2I6HBZ1-F1
#
_entry.id   AF-A0A2I6HBZ1-F1
#
_cell.length_a   1.000
_cell.length_b   1.000
_cell.length_c   1.000
_cell.angle_alpha   90.00
_cell.angle_beta   90.00
_cell.angle_gamma   90.00
#
_symmetry.space_group_name_H-M   'P 1'
#
loop_
_entity.id
_entity.type
_entity.pdbx_description
1 polymer ?
#
loop_
_entity_poly.entity_id
_entity_poly.type
_entity_poly.pdbx_seq_one_letter_code
_entity_poly.pdbx_strand_id
1 'polypeptide(L)'
;RQMLHEIFIAVLSIPFMAILMAPSSTLAHRGYSKIYYNVSDYGWSYLFLSILMFFIFTDFMVYWFHRGLHHPTLYRYLHKLHHTYKYTTPFSSHAFNPCDGFGQGSPYYAFIFLFPMHNYLFVILFFAVNLWTISIHDQVDFGGHFVNSTGHHTIHHVLFNYDYGQYFTVWDRIGGTY
;
A
#
# COMPACT_ATOMS: atom_id res chain seq x y z
N ARG A 1 22.24 -13.61 -2.81
CA ARG A 1 21.93 -13.33 -4.25
C ARG A 1 20.56 -12.68 -4.40
N GLN A 2 19.48 -13.26 -3.84
CA GLN A 2 18.13 -12.68 -3.89
C GLN A 2 18.06 -11.26 -3.30
N MET A 3 18.52 -11.06 -2.06
CA MET A 3 18.49 -9.74 -1.39
C MET A 3 19.15 -8.61 -2.20
N LEU A 4 20.29 -8.88 -2.85
CA LEU A 4 20.95 -7.89 -3.73
C LEU A 4 20.09 -7.56 -4.96
N HIS A 5 19.39 -8.55 -5.51
CA HIS A 5 18.46 -8.34 -6.60
C HIS A 5 17.23 -7.55 -6.15
N GLU A 6 16.66 -7.84 -4.98
CA GLU A 6 15.56 -7.07 -4.38
C GLU A 6 15.96 -5.61 -4.16
N ILE A 7 17.13 -5.36 -3.56
CA ILE A 7 17.67 -4.01 -3.37
C ILE A 7 17.82 -3.30 -4.72
N PHE A 8 18.41 -3.97 -5.72
CA PHE A 8 18.59 -3.39 -7.05
C PHE A 8 17.26 -3.02 -7.71
N ILE A 9 16.28 -3.92 -7.69
CA ILE A 9 14.95 -3.67 -8.27
C ILE A 9 14.23 -2.57 -7.50
N ALA A 10 14.25 -2.58 -6.16
CA ALA A 10 13.61 -1.57 -5.34
C ALA A 10 14.20 -0.17 -5.61
N VAL A 11 15.53 -0.04 -5.58
CA VAL A 11 16.24 1.22 -5.86
C VAL A 11 15.93 1.73 -7.27
N LEU A 12 15.85 0.84 -8.26
CA LEU A 12 15.48 1.24 -9.63
C LEU A 12 14.00 1.62 -9.74
N SER A 13 13.10 0.92 -9.05
CA SER A 13 11.66 1.07 -9.25
C SER A 13 11.10 2.29 -8.55
N ILE A 14 11.60 2.63 -7.36
CA ILE A 14 11.11 3.75 -6.54
C ILE A 14 11.07 5.08 -7.31
N PRO A 15 12.13 5.49 -8.04
CA PRO A 15 12.08 6.70 -8.86
C PRO A 15 10.96 6.71 -9.90
N PHE A 16 10.71 5.57 -10.57
CA PHE A 16 9.62 5.49 -11.56
C PHE A 16 8.25 5.52 -10.90
N MET A 17 8.07 4.87 -9.74
CA MET A 17 6.84 5.00 -8.95
C MET A 17 6.59 6.47 -8.56
N ALA A 18 7.64 7.16 -8.11
CA ALA A 18 7.56 8.57 -7.75
C ALA A 18 7.18 9.45 -8.95
N ILE A 19 7.71 9.17 -10.15
CA ILE A 19 7.31 9.86 -11.40
C ILE A 19 5.83 9.62 -11.71
N LEU A 20 5.34 8.38 -11.59
CA LEU A 20 3.93 8.06 -11.82
C LEU A 20 3.00 8.75 -10.80
N MET A 21 3.47 8.94 -9.57
CA MET A 21 2.72 9.62 -8.51
C MET A 21 2.83 11.16 -8.55
N ALA A 22 3.85 11.69 -9.24
CA ALA A 22 4.15 13.12 -9.28
C ALA A 22 3.00 14.02 -9.78
N PRO A 23 2.17 13.63 -10.77
CA PRO A 23 1.01 14.41 -11.17
C PRO A 23 0.03 14.64 -10.01
N SER A 24 -0.31 13.58 -9.27
CA SER A 24 -1.20 13.65 -8.10
C SER A 24 -0.62 14.55 -7.01
N SER A 25 0.68 14.41 -6.74
CA SER A 25 1.38 15.30 -5.80
C SER A 25 1.34 16.76 -6.27
N THR A 26 1.63 17.02 -7.54
CA THR A 26 1.64 18.38 -8.10
C THR A 26 0.25 19.03 -8.05
N LEU A 27 -0.79 18.28 -8.40
CA LEU A 27 -2.17 18.74 -8.30
C LEU A 27 -2.57 19.04 -6.85
N ALA A 28 -2.17 18.20 -5.91
CA ALA A 28 -2.41 18.45 -4.49
C ALA A 28 -1.76 19.75 -4.01
N HIS A 29 -0.49 19.99 -4.38
CA HIS A 29 0.24 21.22 -4.04
C HIS A 29 -0.33 22.47 -4.72
N ARG A 30 -0.97 22.32 -5.89
CA ARG A 30 -1.66 23.41 -6.60
C ARG A 30 -3.07 23.70 -6.05
N GLY A 31 -3.49 23.03 -4.97
CA GLY A 31 -4.77 23.27 -4.32
C GLY A 31 -5.96 22.52 -4.94
N TYR A 32 -5.72 21.53 -5.80
CA TYR A 32 -6.79 20.69 -6.37
C TYR A 32 -7.20 19.53 -5.46
N SER A 33 -6.47 19.31 -4.35
CA SER A 33 -6.84 18.32 -3.33
C SER A 33 -7.65 18.96 -2.20
N LYS A 34 -8.19 18.14 -1.30
CA LYS A 34 -8.87 18.56 -0.07
C LYS A 34 -7.93 18.63 1.13
N ILE A 35 -6.62 18.77 0.90
CA ILE A 35 -5.68 18.98 2.00
C ILE A 35 -5.99 20.30 2.69
N TYR A 36 -6.04 20.26 4.02
CA TYR A 36 -6.18 21.44 4.87
C TYR A 36 -5.00 21.54 5.85
N TYR A 37 -4.79 22.73 6.42
CA TYR A 37 -3.58 23.06 7.16
C TYR A 37 -3.83 23.38 8.64
N ASN A 38 -5.05 23.81 9.00
CA ASN A 38 -5.38 24.10 10.39
C ASN A 38 -6.36 23.05 10.91
N VAL A 39 -6.06 22.44 12.05
CA VAL A 39 -6.97 21.49 12.71
C VAL A 39 -8.34 22.13 13.00
N SER A 40 -8.39 23.44 13.23
CA SER A 40 -9.64 24.19 13.46
C SER A 40 -10.62 24.16 12.28
N ASP A 41 -10.17 23.89 11.06
CA ASP A 41 -11.02 23.91 9.87
C ASP A 41 -12.07 22.77 9.90
N TYR A 42 -11.73 21.65 10.56
CA TYR A 42 -12.62 20.48 10.71
C TYR A 42 -12.73 19.96 12.16
N GLY A 43 -11.89 20.45 13.07
CA GLY A 43 -11.83 20.07 14.48
C GLY A 43 -11.02 18.80 14.77
N TRP A 44 -10.60 18.66 16.03
CA TRP A 44 -9.84 17.50 16.53
C TRP A 44 -10.59 16.18 16.36
N SER A 45 -11.91 16.18 16.56
CA SER A 45 -12.74 14.99 16.37
C SER A 45 -12.63 14.44 14.94
N TYR A 46 -12.65 15.34 13.95
CA TYR A 46 -12.49 14.94 12.55
C TYR A 46 -11.06 14.49 12.25
N LEU A 47 -10.04 15.13 12.85
CA LEU A 47 -8.64 14.73 12.69
C LEU A 47 -8.42 13.27 13.10
N PHE A 48 -9.02 12.81 14.21
CA PHE A 48 -8.93 11.41 14.61
C PHE A 48 -9.81 10.48 13.77
N LEU A 49 -11.01 10.93 13.38
CA LEU A 49 -11.88 10.18 12.49
C LEU A 49 -11.23 9.96 11.11
N SER A 50 -10.51 10.94 10.58
CA SER A 50 -9.88 10.85 9.27
C SER A 50 -8.76 9.81 9.23
N ILE A 51 -8.12 9.47 10.36
CA ILE A 51 -7.19 8.34 10.47
C ILE A 51 -7.91 7.03 10.19
N LEU A 52 -9.05 6.80 10.84
CA LEU A 52 -9.84 5.60 10.64
C LEU A 52 -10.37 5.53 9.21
N MET A 53 -10.90 6.64 8.69
CA MET A 53 -11.35 6.74 7.30
C MET A 53 -10.23 6.42 6.31
N PHE A 54 -9.01 6.93 6.57
CA PHE A 54 -7.85 6.69 5.73
C PHE A 54 -7.54 5.20 5.65
N PHE A 55 -7.37 4.53 6.80
CA PHE A 55 -7.06 3.10 6.81
C PHE A 55 -8.16 2.25 6.19
N ILE A 56 -9.44 2.50 6.50
CA ILE A 56 -10.54 1.71 5.91
C ILE A 56 -10.58 1.89 4.39
N PHE A 57 -10.45 3.13 3.91
CA PHE A 57 -10.50 3.43 2.49
C PHE A 57 -9.31 2.84 1.73
N THR A 58 -8.10 3.02 2.26
CA THR A 58 -6.88 2.57 1.59
C THR A 58 -6.77 1.06 1.62
N ASP A 59 -7.12 0.40 2.74
CA ASP A 59 -7.14 -1.06 2.84
C ASP A 59 -8.09 -1.68 1.81
N PHE A 60 -9.30 -1.13 1.69
CA PHE A 60 -10.29 -1.59 0.71
C PHE A 60 -9.78 -1.44 -0.73
N MET A 61 -9.23 -0.27 -1.06
CA MET A 61 -8.76 -0.01 -2.43
C MET A 61 -7.53 -0.83 -2.76
N VAL A 62 -6.57 -0.94 -1.83
CA VAL A 62 -5.37 -1.77 -2.02
C VAL A 62 -5.75 -3.23 -2.19
N TYR A 63 -6.69 -3.76 -1.39
CA TYR A 63 -7.20 -5.13 -1.57
C TYR A 63 -7.66 -5.38 -3.01
N TRP A 64 -8.47 -4.48 -3.59
CA TRP A 64 -8.97 -4.66 -4.96
C TRP A 64 -7.90 -4.46 -6.03
N PHE A 65 -6.99 -3.50 -5.86
CA PHE A 65 -5.84 -3.34 -6.75
C PHE A 65 -4.97 -4.58 -6.73
N HIS A 66 -4.65 -5.09 -5.53
CA HIS A 66 -3.82 -6.25 -5.34
C HIS A 66 -4.47 -7.51 -5.91
N ARG A 67 -5.74 -7.78 -5.58
CA ARG A 67 -6.50 -8.88 -6.20
C ARG A 67 -6.59 -8.75 -7.72
N GLY A 68 -6.76 -7.53 -8.23
CA GLY A 68 -6.76 -7.24 -9.67
C GLY A 68 -5.41 -7.54 -10.33
N LEU A 69 -4.30 -7.24 -9.68
CA LEU A 69 -2.94 -7.55 -10.14
C LEU A 69 -2.69 -9.06 -10.28
N HIS A 70 -3.48 -9.91 -9.63
CA HIS A 70 -3.46 -11.37 -9.80
C HIS A 70 -4.28 -11.87 -10.99
N HIS A 71 -4.99 -11.00 -11.71
CA HIS A 71 -5.58 -11.37 -12.99
C HIS A 71 -4.47 -11.80 -13.99
N PRO A 72 -4.61 -12.89 -14.76
CA PRO A 72 -3.52 -13.50 -15.53
C PRO A 72 -2.69 -12.54 -16.39
N THR A 73 -3.34 -11.58 -17.02
CA THR A 73 -2.68 -10.54 -17.83
C THR A 73 -1.84 -9.60 -16.96
N LEU A 74 -2.42 -9.03 -15.92
CA LEU A 74 -1.73 -8.07 -15.05
C LEU A 74 -0.63 -8.77 -14.25
N TYR A 75 -0.89 -9.98 -13.76
CA TYR A 75 0.09 -10.79 -13.04
C TYR A 75 1.33 -11.01 -13.89
N ARG A 76 1.16 -11.48 -15.12
CA ARG A 76 2.27 -11.80 -16.03
C ARG A 76 3.22 -10.62 -16.24
N TYR A 77 2.71 -9.40 -16.36
CA TYR A 77 3.49 -8.23 -16.74
C TYR A 77 3.91 -7.33 -15.57
N LEU A 78 3.10 -7.27 -14.51
CA LEU A 78 3.28 -6.32 -13.41
C LEU A 78 3.70 -7.02 -12.12
N HIS A 79 2.97 -8.05 -11.71
CA HIS A 79 3.08 -8.58 -10.34
C HIS A 79 3.97 -9.83 -10.21
N LYS A 80 4.20 -10.58 -11.30
CA LYS A 80 4.99 -11.81 -11.29
C LYS A 80 6.42 -11.62 -10.76
N LEU A 81 7.04 -10.46 -11.04
CA LEU A 81 8.39 -10.15 -10.53
C LEU A 81 8.41 -10.17 -9.01
N HIS A 82 7.46 -9.49 -8.37
CA HIS A 82 7.31 -9.44 -6.91
C HIS A 82 7.17 -10.85 -6.33
N HIS A 83 6.32 -11.66 -6.95
CA HIS A 83 6.05 -13.05 -6.59
C HIS A 83 7.20 -14.04 -6.86
N THR A 84 8.31 -13.60 -7.46
CA THR A 84 9.52 -14.44 -7.50
C THR A 84 10.21 -14.56 -6.14
N TYR A 85 9.91 -13.65 -5.21
CA TYR A 85 10.54 -13.57 -3.88
C TYR A 85 9.76 -14.36 -2.82
N LYS A 86 9.74 -15.69 -2.93
CA LYS A 86 8.99 -16.57 -2.00
C LYS A 86 9.43 -16.45 -0.54
N TYR A 87 10.71 -16.17 -0.31
CA TYR A 87 11.21 -15.81 1.01
C TYR A 87 11.32 -14.30 1.05
N THR A 88 10.27 -13.64 1.53
CA THR A 88 10.21 -12.18 1.54
C THR A 88 11.23 -11.59 2.52
N THR A 89 11.73 -10.42 2.17
CA THR A 89 12.59 -9.59 3.02
C THR A 89 12.06 -8.15 3.03
N PRO A 90 12.53 -7.28 3.96
CA PRO A 90 12.21 -5.86 3.91
C PRO A 90 12.41 -5.21 2.54
N PHE A 91 13.38 -5.68 1.74
CA PHE A 91 13.65 -5.12 0.42
C PHE A 91 12.66 -5.61 -0.65
N SER A 92 12.14 -6.83 -0.51
CA SER A 92 11.12 -7.36 -1.41
C SER A 92 9.82 -6.54 -1.39
N SER A 93 9.55 -5.85 -0.27
CA SER A 93 8.36 -4.99 -0.08
C SER A 93 8.23 -3.85 -1.10
N HIS A 94 9.32 -3.46 -1.75
CA HIS A 94 9.33 -2.43 -2.81
C HIS A 94 10.03 -2.91 -4.09
N ALA A 95 10.40 -4.19 -4.16
CA ALA A 95 10.99 -4.80 -5.34
C ALA A 95 9.89 -5.32 -6.28
N PHE A 96 9.24 -4.42 -7.00
CA PHE A 96 8.18 -4.77 -7.94
C PHE A 96 8.13 -3.81 -9.12
N ASN A 97 7.34 -4.14 -10.15
CA ASN A 97 7.16 -3.28 -11.31
C ASN A 97 6.64 -1.88 -10.87
N PRO A 98 7.16 -0.76 -11.39
CA PRO A 98 6.67 0.57 -10.99
C PRO A 98 5.16 0.78 -11.16
N CYS A 99 4.52 0.17 -12.16
CA CYS A 99 3.08 0.25 -12.37
C CYS A 99 2.28 -0.56 -11.35
N ASP A 100 2.86 -1.65 -10.81
CA ASP A 100 2.31 -2.40 -9.68
C ASP A 100 2.28 -1.50 -8.44
N GLY A 101 3.45 -0.93 -8.09
CA GLY A 101 3.58 0.04 -7.02
C GLY A 101 2.68 1.26 -7.14
N PHE A 102 2.55 1.79 -8.35
CA PHE A 102 1.63 2.89 -8.62
C PHE A 102 0.17 2.49 -8.40
N GLY A 103 -0.25 1.32 -8.90
CA GLY A 103 -1.61 0.82 -8.69
C GLY A 103 -1.95 0.72 -7.20
N GLN A 104 -1.11 0.02 -6.44
CA GLN A 104 -1.30 -0.15 -5.00
C GLN A 104 -1.06 1.14 -4.18
N GLY A 105 -0.25 2.08 -4.66
CA GLY A 105 0.02 3.36 -3.99
C GLY A 105 -0.97 4.48 -4.33
N SER A 106 -1.69 4.37 -5.45
CA SER A 106 -2.67 5.36 -5.89
C SER A 106 -3.80 5.65 -4.88
N PRO A 107 -4.29 4.70 -4.06
CA PRO A 107 -5.35 4.96 -3.10
C PRO A 107 -5.01 6.05 -2.07
N TYR A 108 -3.74 6.18 -1.68
CA TYR A 108 -3.31 7.20 -0.72
C TYR A 108 -3.53 8.61 -1.26
N TYR A 109 -3.22 8.83 -2.54
CA TYR A 109 -3.49 10.11 -3.20
C TYR A 109 -4.98 10.27 -3.51
N ALA A 110 -5.67 9.21 -3.95
CA ALA A 110 -7.12 9.27 -4.18
C ALA A 110 -7.87 9.75 -2.92
N PHE A 111 -7.44 9.30 -1.73
CA PHE A 111 -8.02 9.73 -0.46
C PHE A 111 -8.03 11.26 -0.32
N ILE A 112 -6.89 11.94 -0.54
CA ILE A 112 -6.81 13.40 -0.36
C ILE A 112 -7.56 14.20 -1.42
N PHE A 113 -7.95 13.60 -2.55
CA PHE A 113 -8.84 14.24 -3.52
C PHE A 113 -10.32 14.06 -3.17
N LEU A 114 -10.66 13.00 -2.43
CA LEU A 114 -12.04 12.65 -2.08
C LEU A 114 -12.46 13.16 -0.69
N PHE A 115 -11.54 13.10 0.28
CA PHE A 115 -11.79 13.40 1.69
C PHE A 115 -10.82 14.46 2.21
N PRO A 116 -11.29 15.41 3.05
CA PRO A 116 -10.41 16.35 3.73
C PRO A 116 -9.34 15.64 4.57
N MET A 117 -8.10 16.06 4.44
CA MET A 117 -6.98 15.49 5.19
C MET A 117 -6.01 16.57 5.64
N HIS A 118 -5.61 16.52 6.91
CA HIS A 118 -4.63 17.46 7.43
C HIS A 118 -3.25 17.17 6.83
N ASN A 119 -2.53 18.20 6.37
CA ASN A 119 -1.27 18.06 5.63
C ASN A 119 -0.23 17.19 6.36
N TYR A 120 0.04 17.47 7.64
CA TYR A 120 1.03 16.72 8.42
C TYR A 120 0.54 15.31 8.74
N LEU A 121 -0.77 15.14 8.94
CA LEU A 121 -1.33 13.82 9.20
C LEU A 121 -1.20 12.94 7.95
N PHE A 122 -1.45 13.49 6.77
CA PHE A 122 -1.23 12.79 5.51
C PHE A 122 0.22 12.31 5.38
N VAL A 123 1.21 13.17 5.64
CA VAL A 123 2.63 12.79 5.55
C VAL A 123 2.99 11.70 6.57
N ILE A 124 2.52 11.83 7.82
CA ILE A 124 2.75 10.83 8.88
C ILE A 124 2.15 9.47 8.48
N LEU A 125 0.90 9.46 8.02
CA LEU A 125 0.24 8.22 7.60
C LEU A 125 0.90 7.65 6.34
N PHE A 126 1.28 8.49 5.37
CA PHE A 126 2.00 8.07 4.18
C PHE A 126 3.35 7.41 4.53
N PHE A 127 4.06 7.93 5.54
CA PHE A 127 5.25 7.26 6.05
C PHE A 127 4.93 5.94 6.78
N ALA A 128 3.91 5.94 7.63
CA ALA A 128 3.48 4.77 8.38
C ALA A 128 3.07 3.60 7.47
N VAL A 129 2.42 3.86 6.33
CA VAL A 129 2.04 2.80 5.38
C VAL A 129 3.27 2.16 4.72
N ASN A 130 4.34 2.91 4.48
CA ASN A 130 5.59 2.33 3.96
C ASN A 130 6.28 1.45 5.00
N LEU A 131 6.30 1.88 6.28
CA LEU A 131 6.78 1.03 7.37
C LEU A 131 5.95 -0.25 7.49
N TRP A 132 4.63 -0.14 7.34
CA TRP A 132 3.73 -1.29 7.36
C TRP A 132 4.04 -2.26 6.22
N THR A 133 4.17 -1.77 4.98
CA THR A 133 4.54 -2.58 3.81
C THR A 133 5.85 -3.33 4.05
N ILE A 134 6.84 -2.69 4.70
CA ILE A 134 8.08 -3.37 5.08
C ILE A 134 7.80 -4.46 6.13
N SER A 135 7.03 -4.15 7.17
CA SER A 135 6.78 -5.08 8.29
C SER A 135 6.07 -6.37 7.86
N ILE A 136 5.15 -6.34 6.90
CA ILE A 136 4.51 -7.56 6.41
C ILE A 136 5.45 -8.43 5.54
N HIS A 137 6.66 -7.95 5.22
CA HIS A 137 7.69 -8.70 4.48
C HIS A 137 8.96 -8.99 5.30
N ASP A 138 9.06 -8.50 6.53
CA ASP A 138 10.32 -8.53 7.29
C ASP A 138 10.58 -9.86 8.01
N GLN A 139 9.65 -10.82 7.91
CA GLN A 139 9.69 -12.13 8.56
C GLN A 139 9.63 -12.07 10.09
N VAL A 140 9.21 -10.94 10.65
CA VAL A 140 8.92 -10.81 12.08
C VAL A 140 7.41 -10.68 12.25
N ASP A 141 6.80 -11.71 12.84
CA ASP A 141 5.35 -11.84 12.84
C ASP A 141 4.73 -10.99 13.95
N PHE A 142 4.21 -9.83 13.56
CA PHE A 142 3.38 -8.97 14.39
C PHE A 142 2.03 -8.83 13.70
N GLY A 143 0.98 -9.41 14.28
CA GLY A 143 -0.35 -9.41 13.71
C GLY A 143 -1.27 -10.37 14.45
N GLY A 144 -2.40 -10.70 13.85
CA GLY A 144 -3.35 -11.61 14.47
C GLY A 144 -4.54 -11.88 13.59
N HIS A 145 -5.61 -12.39 14.18
CA HIS A 145 -6.76 -12.88 13.43
C HIS A 145 -7.33 -11.88 12.40
N PHE A 146 -7.36 -10.58 12.74
CA PHE A 146 -7.90 -9.53 11.87
C PHE A 146 -6.85 -8.59 11.27
N VAL A 147 -5.60 -8.71 11.70
CA VAL A 147 -4.51 -7.82 11.32
C VAL A 147 -3.56 -8.61 10.44
N ASN A 148 -3.37 -8.15 9.21
CA ASN A 148 -2.44 -8.75 8.26
C ASN A 148 -1.04 -8.81 8.88
N SER A 149 -0.34 -9.89 8.61
CA SER A 149 0.94 -10.18 9.24
C SER A 149 1.92 -10.76 8.24
N THR A 150 3.19 -10.89 8.61
CA THR A 150 4.17 -11.49 7.71
C THR A 150 3.85 -12.95 7.37
N GLY A 151 3.18 -13.68 8.28
CA GLY A 151 2.69 -15.03 8.02
C GLY A 151 1.65 -15.08 6.90
N HIS A 152 0.60 -14.26 7.00
CA HIS A 152 -0.42 -14.12 5.96
C HIS A 152 0.20 -13.72 4.62
N HIS A 153 1.07 -12.71 4.62
CA HIS A 153 1.70 -12.26 3.38
C HIS A 153 2.69 -13.28 2.80
N THR A 154 3.35 -14.09 3.64
CA THR A 154 4.19 -15.20 3.16
C THR A 154 3.33 -16.27 2.49
N ILE A 155 2.16 -16.61 3.06
CA ILE A 155 1.19 -17.52 2.43
C ILE A 155 0.77 -16.97 1.06
N HIS A 156 0.49 -15.67 0.98
CA HIS A 156 0.20 -14.99 -0.28
C HIS A 156 1.29 -15.19 -1.34
N HIS A 157 2.57 -14.93 -1.01
CA HIS A 157 3.70 -15.11 -1.93
C HIS A 157 3.92 -16.57 -2.37
N VAL A 158 3.45 -17.54 -1.60
CA VAL A 158 3.62 -18.97 -1.89
C VAL A 158 2.42 -19.55 -2.65
N LEU A 159 1.20 -19.12 -2.32
CA LEU A 159 -0.05 -19.70 -2.83
C LEU A 159 -0.78 -18.79 -3.83
N PHE A 160 -0.41 -17.52 -3.97
CA PHE A 160 -0.87 -16.50 -4.92
C PHE A 160 -2.35 -16.08 -4.81
N ASN A 161 -3.24 -16.97 -4.36
CA ASN A 161 -4.69 -16.78 -4.38
C ASN A 161 -5.32 -16.43 -3.03
N TYR A 162 -4.50 -16.07 -2.04
CA TYR A 162 -4.91 -15.83 -0.65
C TYR A 162 -4.25 -14.56 -0.10
N ASP A 163 -4.84 -13.97 0.93
CA ASP A 163 -4.30 -12.87 1.75
C ASP A 163 -3.83 -11.64 0.94
N TYR A 164 -4.75 -11.01 0.20
CA TYR A 164 -4.49 -9.80 -0.57
C TYR A 164 -4.52 -8.50 0.26
N GLY A 165 -5.08 -8.52 1.46
CA GLY A 165 -5.24 -7.35 2.33
C GLY A 165 -3.91 -6.68 2.67
N GLN A 166 -3.95 -5.37 2.93
CA GLN A 166 -2.76 -4.60 3.29
C GLN A 166 -2.57 -4.59 4.80
N TYR A 167 -3.52 -4.04 5.55
CA TYR A 167 -3.46 -3.93 7.02
C TYR A 167 -4.36 -4.94 7.72
N PHE A 168 -5.52 -5.24 7.13
CA PHE A 168 -6.52 -6.11 7.73
C PHE A 168 -6.87 -7.28 6.83
N THR A 169 -7.24 -8.41 7.45
CA THR A 169 -7.71 -9.62 6.74
C THR A 169 -9.23 -9.57 6.49
N VAL A 170 -9.88 -8.44 6.79
CA VAL A 170 -11.34 -8.28 6.69
C VAL A 170 -11.82 -8.44 5.26
N TRP A 171 -11.14 -7.81 4.30
CA TRP A 171 -11.52 -7.90 2.89
C TRP A 171 -11.23 -9.27 2.29
N ASP A 172 -10.19 -9.96 2.76
CA ASP A 172 -9.95 -11.34 2.38
C ASP A 172 -11.08 -12.26 2.82
N ARG A 173 -11.53 -12.10 4.06
CA ARG A 173 -12.66 -12.88 4.60
C ARG A 173 -13.96 -12.60 3.85
N ILE A 174 -14.25 -11.33 3.56
CA ILE A 174 -15.44 -10.94 2.78
C ILE A 174 -15.34 -11.42 1.34
N GLY A 175 -14.15 -11.31 0.74
CA GLY A 175 -13.89 -11.62 -0.66
C GLY A 175 -13.60 -13.08 -0.97
N GLY A 176 -13.55 -13.95 0.06
CA GLY A 176 -13.32 -15.38 -0.05
C GLY A 176 -11.87 -15.75 -0.37
N THR A 177 -10.91 -14.99 0.15
CA THR A 177 -9.47 -15.10 -0.14
C THR A 177 -8.62 -15.16 1.15
N TYR A 178 -9.21 -15.53 2.29
CA TYR A 178 -8.49 -15.83 3.55
C TYR A 178 -8.16 -17.31 3.63
#